data_AF-A0A7V5TM66-F1
#
_entry.id   AF-A0A7V5TM66-F1
#
_cell.length_a   1.000
_cell.length_b   1.000
_cell.length_c   1.000
_cell.angle_alpha   90.00
_cell.angle_beta   90.00
_cell.angle_gamma   90.00
#
_symmetry.space_group_name_H-M   'P 1'
#
loop_
_entity.id
_entity.type
_entity.pdbx_description
1 polymer ?
#
loop_
_entity_poly.entity_id
_entity_poly.type
_entity_poly.pdbx_seq_one_letter_code
_entity_poly.pdbx_strand_id
1 'polypeptide(L)'
;LINPERCLGCHTCELACASAHTEAGTVIGAVLAGERLQPRNRVIQVDGVKLSTQCRQCEDAPCVRVCPTGALYRTATYTALDQRLCIGCRLCMMVCPFGAIKVATATVDGRTKKAAFKCDLCVDRPGGPACVEACPTQALTLRYPYEVIREANQATARQFLEALESQQRLGSTP
;
A
#
# COMPACT_ATOMS: atom_id res chain seq x y z
N LEU A 1 0.83 -4.12 4.95
CA LEU A 1 0.31 -5.50 4.93
C LEU A 1 -1.19 -5.47 5.16
N ILE A 2 -1.88 -6.52 4.73
CA ILE A 2 -3.31 -6.71 4.98
C ILE A 2 -3.52 -8.07 5.63
N ASN A 3 -4.36 -8.13 6.66
CA ASN A 3 -4.92 -9.36 7.21
C ASN A 3 -6.32 -9.59 6.60
N PRO A 4 -6.50 -10.58 5.70
CA PRO A 4 -7.78 -10.87 5.07
C PRO A 4 -8.88 -11.29 6.05
N GLU A 5 -8.55 -11.99 7.13
CA GLU A 5 -9.52 -12.47 8.13
C GLU A 5 -10.20 -11.31 8.87
N ARG A 6 -9.51 -10.18 8.98
CA ARG A 6 -10.04 -8.95 9.60
C ARG A 6 -10.71 -8.01 8.58
N CYS A 7 -10.58 -8.26 7.28
CA CYS A 7 -11.03 -7.33 6.26
C CYS A 7 -12.53 -7.50 5.96
N LEU A 8 -13.34 -6.50 6.31
CA LEU A 8 -14.77 -6.50 6.04
C LEU A 8 -15.14 -6.09 4.60
N GLY A 9 -14.17 -5.56 3.85
CA GLY A 9 -14.42 -4.94 2.54
C GLY A 9 -15.29 -3.68 2.61
N CYS A 10 -15.19 -2.89 3.68
CA CYS A 10 -16.06 -1.75 3.95
C CYS A 10 -15.73 -0.47 3.15
N HIS A 11 -14.71 -0.49 2.29
CA HIS A 11 -14.25 0.67 1.48
C HIS A 11 -13.79 1.93 2.24
N THR A 12 -13.83 1.95 3.58
CA THR A 12 -13.36 3.08 4.39
C THR A 12 -11.90 3.46 4.07
N CYS A 13 -11.06 2.46 3.82
CA CYS A 13 -9.66 2.68 3.46
C CYS A 13 -9.48 3.36 2.10
N GLU A 14 -10.39 3.18 1.14
CA GLU A 14 -10.37 3.88 -0.15
C GLU A 14 -10.79 5.33 0.04
N LEU A 15 -11.89 5.56 0.78
CA LEU A 15 -12.40 6.90 1.03
C LEU A 15 -11.37 7.76 1.78
N ALA A 16 -10.76 7.19 2.83
CA ALA A 16 -9.70 7.85 3.58
C ALA A 16 -8.47 8.14 2.71
N CYS A 17 -8.08 7.20 1.85
CA CYS A 17 -6.99 7.43 0.92
C CYS A 17 -7.32 8.55 -0.07
N ALA A 18 -8.51 8.55 -0.66
CA ALA A 18 -8.92 9.61 -1.58
C ALA A 18 -8.93 10.97 -0.87
N SER A 19 -9.59 11.08 0.29
CA SER A 19 -9.70 12.32 1.07
C SER A 19 -8.35 12.88 1.48
N ALA A 20 -7.37 12.02 1.82
CA ALA A 20 -6.04 12.46 2.21
C ALA A 20 -5.22 13.03 1.04
N HIS A 21 -5.67 12.84 -0.20
CA HIS A 21 -5.00 13.31 -1.40
C HIS A 21 -5.87 14.27 -2.22
N THR A 22 -6.90 14.85 -1.62
CA THR A 22 -7.65 15.95 -2.24
C THR A 22 -6.98 17.28 -1.95
N GLU A 23 -7.03 18.23 -2.89
CA GLU A 23 -6.59 19.61 -2.63
C GLU A 23 -7.45 20.26 -1.54
N ALA A 24 -8.74 19.94 -1.51
CA ALA A 24 -9.69 20.46 -0.53
C ALA A 24 -9.57 19.84 0.89
N GLY A 25 -8.71 18.82 1.08
CA GLY A 25 -8.48 18.12 2.35
C GLY A 25 -9.66 17.31 2.92
N THR A 26 -10.85 17.44 2.33
CA THR A 26 -12.06 16.72 2.73
C THR A 26 -12.80 16.19 1.51
N VAL A 27 -13.59 15.13 1.71
CA VAL A 27 -14.46 14.57 0.66
C VAL A 27 -15.50 15.59 0.20
N ILE A 28 -16.15 16.27 1.15
CA ILE A 28 -17.19 17.26 0.84
C ILE A 28 -16.59 18.43 0.07
N GLY A 29 -15.46 18.98 0.54
CA GLY A 29 -14.76 20.06 -0.15
C GLY A 29 -14.34 19.67 -1.55
N ALA A 30 -13.83 18.45 -1.74
CA ALA A 30 -13.44 17.95 -3.06
C ALA A 30 -14.63 17.84 -4.01
N VAL A 31 -15.77 17.31 -3.54
CA VAL A 31 -17.00 17.23 -4.34
C VAL A 31 -17.50 18.62 -4.72
N LEU A 32 -17.52 19.56 -3.79
CA LEU A 32 -17.95 20.94 -4.05
C LEU A 32 -17.02 21.67 -5.02
N ALA A 33 -15.72 21.36 -4.99
CA ALA A 33 -14.73 21.89 -5.92
C ALA A 33 -14.69 21.16 -7.28
N GLY A 34 -15.52 20.12 -7.48
CA GLY A 34 -15.50 19.29 -8.69
C GLY A 34 -14.24 18.42 -8.82
N GLU A 35 -13.49 18.24 -7.74
CA GLU A 35 -12.31 17.41 -7.69
C GLU A 35 -12.68 15.92 -7.76
N ARG A 36 -11.90 15.14 -8.52
CA ARG A 36 -12.11 13.70 -8.60
C ARG A 36 -11.41 13.00 -7.44
N LEU A 37 -12.18 12.26 -6.66
CA LEU A 37 -11.65 11.35 -5.64
C LEU A 37 -10.86 10.22 -6.31
N GLN A 38 -9.54 10.20 -6.10
CA GLN A 38 -8.63 9.22 -6.70
C GLN A 38 -7.93 8.39 -5.61
N PRO A 39 -8.60 7.38 -5.01
CA PRO A 39 -7.96 6.49 -4.05
C PRO A 39 -6.80 5.74 -4.69
N ARG A 40 -5.74 5.48 -3.92
CA ARG A 40 -4.48 4.85 -4.38
C ARG A 40 -4.36 3.38 -3.92
N ASN A 41 -5.36 2.89 -3.22
CA ASN A 41 -5.65 1.50 -2.91
C ASN A 41 -7.00 1.10 -3.52
N ARG A 42 -7.28 -0.21 -3.58
CA ARG A 42 -8.56 -0.73 -4.07
C ARG A 42 -9.01 -1.96 -3.30
N VAL A 43 -10.22 -1.94 -2.76
CA VAL A 43 -10.88 -3.13 -2.21
C VAL A 43 -11.36 -4.01 -3.35
N ILE A 44 -11.04 -5.29 -3.27
CA ILE A 44 -11.51 -6.34 -4.18
C ILE A 44 -12.10 -7.49 -3.36
N GLN A 45 -12.92 -8.29 -4.02
CA GLN A 45 -13.43 -9.55 -3.49
C GLN A 45 -13.17 -10.64 -4.52
N VAL A 46 -12.50 -11.70 -4.10
CA VAL A 46 -12.16 -12.87 -4.93
C VAL A 46 -12.37 -14.11 -4.08
N ASP A 47 -13.09 -15.10 -4.60
CA ASP A 47 -13.35 -16.39 -3.93
C ASP A 47 -13.88 -16.26 -2.49
N GLY A 48 -14.77 -15.29 -2.28
CA GLY A 48 -15.35 -14.99 -0.95
C GLY A 48 -14.42 -14.24 0.01
N VAL A 49 -13.14 -14.03 -0.35
CA VAL A 49 -12.17 -13.28 0.44
C VAL A 49 -12.17 -11.82 0.02
N LYS A 50 -12.28 -10.93 1.01
CA LYS A 50 -12.24 -9.48 0.82
C LYS A 50 -10.85 -8.96 1.18
N LEU A 51 -10.28 -8.11 0.33
CA LEU A 51 -8.97 -7.52 0.61
C LEU A 51 -8.80 -6.16 -0.07
N SER A 52 -8.07 -5.26 0.57
CA SER A 52 -7.53 -4.06 -0.05
C SER A 52 -6.20 -4.36 -0.73
N THR A 53 -6.18 -4.20 -2.04
CA THR A 53 -4.97 -4.17 -2.87
C THR A 53 -4.35 -2.78 -2.86
N GLN A 54 -3.03 -2.74 -2.83
CA GLN A 54 -2.23 -1.52 -2.69
C GLN A 54 -0.82 -1.78 -3.22
N CYS A 55 -0.11 -0.70 -3.57
CA CYS A 55 1.29 -0.80 -3.99
C CYS A 55 2.10 -1.54 -2.92
N ARG A 56 2.93 -2.49 -3.35
CA ARG A 56 3.81 -3.26 -2.47
C ARG A 56 5.16 -2.60 -2.21
N GLN A 57 5.39 -1.42 -2.79
CA GLN A 57 6.64 -0.63 -2.63
C GLN A 57 7.90 -1.45 -2.94
N CYS A 58 7.82 -2.25 -4.01
CA CYS A 58 8.88 -3.17 -4.42
C CYS A 58 10.24 -2.49 -4.46
N GLU A 59 11.25 -3.18 -3.94
CA GLU A 59 12.65 -2.77 -4.06
C GLU A 59 13.10 -2.85 -5.51
N ASP A 60 12.96 -4.03 -6.12
CA ASP A 60 13.12 -4.22 -7.57
C ASP A 60 11.80 -3.91 -8.30
N ALA A 61 11.53 -2.62 -8.51
CA ALA A 61 10.25 -2.15 -9.05
C ALA A 61 10.21 -2.14 -10.60
N PRO A 62 9.46 -3.05 -11.25
CA PRO A 62 9.34 -3.05 -12.72
C PRO A 62 8.69 -1.77 -13.26
N CYS A 63 7.81 -1.15 -12.48
CA CYS A 63 7.17 0.11 -12.83
C CYS A 63 8.15 1.29 -12.90
N VAL A 64 9.25 1.26 -12.13
CA VAL A 64 10.36 2.23 -12.22
C VAL A 64 11.18 1.96 -13.48
N ARG A 65 11.61 0.70 -13.68
CA ARG A 65 12.45 0.31 -14.84
C ARG A 65 11.80 0.62 -16.18
N VAL A 66 10.47 0.48 -16.30
CA VAL A 66 9.75 0.72 -17.55
C VAL A 66 9.41 2.19 -17.79
N CYS A 67 9.62 3.09 -16.84
CA CYS A 67 9.17 4.48 -16.95
C CYS A 67 10.11 5.29 -17.85
N PRO A 68 9.67 5.73 -19.05
CA PRO A 68 10.58 6.37 -20.01
C PRO A 68 10.96 7.80 -19.63
N THR A 69 10.21 8.44 -18.73
CA THR A 69 10.41 9.84 -18.34
C THR A 69 11.06 10.01 -16.97
N GLY A 70 11.37 8.91 -16.27
CA GLY A 70 11.84 8.97 -14.89
C GLY A 70 10.79 9.44 -13.87
N ALA A 71 9.51 9.54 -14.27
CA ALA A 71 8.42 9.93 -13.37
C ALA A 71 8.28 8.98 -12.17
N LEU A 72 8.52 7.68 -12.37
CA LEU A 72 8.63 6.70 -11.30
C LEU A 72 10.10 6.48 -10.98
N TYR A 73 10.45 6.58 -9.70
CA TYR A 73 11.83 6.41 -9.22
C TYR A 73 11.85 5.79 -7.83
N ARG A 74 13.01 5.27 -7.43
CA ARG A 74 13.22 4.68 -6.11
C ARG A 74 13.94 5.68 -5.20
N THR A 75 13.40 5.90 -4.01
CA THR A 75 14.10 6.62 -2.93
C THR A 75 14.83 5.62 -2.03
N ALA A 76 15.51 6.10 -0.99
CA ALA A 76 16.11 5.22 0.01
C ALA A 76 15.09 4.28 0.68
N THR A 77 13.81 4.66 0.76
CA THR A 77 12.82 3.95 1.58
C THR A 77 11.56 3.52 0.83
N TYR A 78 11.18 4.19 -0.26
CA TYR A 78 9.94 3.91 -0.98
C TYR A 78 10.05 4.16 -2.49
N THR A 79 9.08 3.66 -3.25
CA THR A 79 9.00 3.91 -4.69
C THR A 79 8.12 5.15 -4.87
N ALA A 80 8.64 6.22 -5.46
CA ALA A 80 7.99 7.51 -5.61
C ALA A 80 7.43 7.72 -7.03
N LEU A 81 6.53 8.70 -7.17
CA LEU A 81 5.97 9.13 -8.46
C LEU A 81 5.92 10.66 -8.50
N ASP A 82 6.63 11.27 -9.44
CA ASP A 82 6.44 12.67 -9.81
C ASP A 82 5.46 12.77 -10.98
N GLN A 83 4.24 13.26 -10.70
CA GLN A 83 3.21 13.39 -11.72
C GLN A 83 3.54 14.48 -12.76
N ARG A 84 4.44 15.43 -12.48
CA ARG A 84 4.86 16.48 -13.44
C ARG A 84 5.60 15.87 -14.62
N LEU A 85 6.46 14.89 -14.35
CA LEU A 85 7.21 14.13 -15.37
C LEU A 85 6.37 13.05 -16.08
N CYS A 86 5.21 12.68 -15.51
CA CYS A 86 4.39 11.61 -16.06
C CYS A 86 3.68 12.05 -17.37
N ILE A 87 3.82 11.24 -18.42
CA ILE A 87 3.17 11.43 -19.72
C ILE A 87 1.93 10.53 -19.93
N GLY A 88 1.54 9.74 -18.93
CA GLY A 88 0.34 8.91 -19.00
C GLY A 88 0.42 7.72 -19.98
N CYS A 89 1.62 7.22 -20.30
CA CYS A 89 1.83 6.14 -21.27
C CYS A 89 1.33 4.75 -20.84
N ARG A 90 0.94 4.56 -19.57
CA ARG A 90 0.40 3.31 -18.98
C ARG A 90 1.35 2.10 -18.93
N LEU A 91 2.61 2.22 -19.35
CA LEU A 91 3.58 1.12 -19.24
C LEU A 91 3.70 0.58 -17.81
N CYS A 92 3.78 1.48 -16.82
CA CYS A 92 3.85 1.12 -15.41
C CYS A 92 2.61 0.35 -14.89
N MET A 93 1.43 0.60 -15.47
CA MET A 93 0.22 -0.15 -15.16
C MET A 93 0.31 -1.58 -15.68
N MET A 94 0.80 -1.77 -16.91
CA MET A 94 0.90 -3.08 -17.55
C MET A 94 1.92 -4.00 -16.87
N VAL A 95 3.03 -3.44 -16.38
CA VAL A 95 4.10 -4.25 -15.75
C VAL A 95 3.93 -4.44 -14.24
N CYS A 96 2.93 -3.81 -13.60
CA CYS A 96 2.75 -3.95 -12.16
C CYS A 96 2.08 -5.30 -11.86
N PRO A 97 2.78 -6.26 -11.22
CA PRO A 97 2.22 -7.59 -10.96
C PRO A 97 1.08 -7.55 -9.93
N PHE A 98 0.93 -6.44 -9.21
CA PHE A 98 -0.10 -6.24 -8.19
C PHE A 98 -1.29 -5.42 -8.67
N GLY A 99 -1.31 -4.98 -9.93
CA GLY A 99 -2.36 -4.10 -10.46
C GLY A 99 -2.53 -2.79 -9.68
N ALA A 100 -1.49 -2.35 -8.97
CA ALA A 100 -1.57 -1.30 -7.95
C ALA A 100 -1.39 0.13 -8.49
N ILE A 101 -1.27 0.28 -9.81
CA ILE A 101 -1.05 1.56 -10.48
C ILE A 101 -2.22 1.79 -11.44
N LYS A 102 -2.87 2.95 -11.32
CA LYS A 102 -3.87 3.39 -12.30
C LYS A 102 -3.39 4.64 -13.03
N VAL A 103 -3.95 4.91 -14.20
CA VAL A 103 -3.73 6.17 -14.93
C VAL A 103 -5.09 6.84 -15.06
N ALA A 104 -5.21 8.02 -14.48
CA ALA A 104 -6.44 8.80 -14.48
C ALA A 104 -6.15 10.25 -14.88
N THR A 105 -7.21 11.03 -15.05
CA THR A 105 -7.06 12.46 -15.23
C THR A 105 -6.60 13.08 -13.91
N ALA A 106 -5.55 13.91 -13.98
CA ALA A 106 -5.01 14.68 -12.87
C ALA A 106 -4.85 16.14 -13.31
N THR A 107 -4.95 17.05 -12.34
CA THR A 107 -4.50 18.44 -12.49
C THR A 107 -3.09 18.51 -11.92
N VAL A 108 -2.13 18.92 -12.74
CA VAL A 108 -0.72 19.04 -12.35
C VAL A 108 -0.22 20.38 -12.87
N ASP A 109 0.29 21.23 -11.98
CA ASP A 109 0.73 22.59 -12.31
C ASP A 109 -0.33 23.39 -13.09
N GLY A 110 -1.60 23.29 -12.65
CA GLY A 110 -2.74 23.97 -13.27
C GLY A 110 -3.20 23.39 -14.62
N ARG A 111 -2.60 22.29 -15.08
CA ARG A 111 -2.95 21.66 -16.37
C ARG A 111 -3.57 20.29 -16.17
N THR A 112 -4.66 20.04 -16.89
CA THR A 112 -5.30 18.73 -16.93
C THR A 112 -4.55 17.79 -17.88
N LYS A 113 -4.08 16.64 -17.36
CA LYS A 113 -3.46 15.59 -18.18
C LYS A 113 -3.77 14.20 -17.64
N LYS A 114 -3.37 13.15 -18.37
CA LYS A 114 -3.35 11.78 -17.83
C LYS A 114 -2.07 11.57 -17.03
N ALA A 115 -2.19 11.14 -15.79
CA ALA A 115 -1.06 10.82 -14.92
C ALA A 115 -1.30 9.50 -14.20
N ALA A 116 -0.20 8.82 -13.86
CA ALA A 116 -0.25 7.65 -13.01
C ALA A 116 -0.66 8.04 -11.58
N PHE A 117 -1.23 7.09 -10.86
CA PHE A 117 -1.53 7.16 -9.43
C PHE A 117 -1.12 5.83 -8.82
N LYS A 118 -0.39 5.90 -7.71
CA LYS A 118 0.01 4.76 -6.91
C LYS A 118 0.11 5.19 -5.45
N CYS A 119 0.06 4.24 -4.53
CA CYS A 119 0.33 4.54 -3.12
C CYS A 119 1.75 5.12 -2.97
N ASP A 120 1.84 6.19 -2.21
CA ASP A 120 3.04 6.93 -1.82
C ASP A 120 3.30 6.81 -0.32
N LEU A 121 2.64 5.86 0.35
CA LEU A 121 2.70 5.66 1.81
C LEU A 121 2.22 6.88 2.62
N CYS A 122 1.55 7.87 2.00
CA CYS A 122 1.23 9.14 2.64
C CYS A 122 2.45 9.77 3.34
N VAL A 123 3.62 9.75 2.68
CA VAL A 123 4.87 10.28 3.25
C VAL A 123 4.79 11.74 3.68
N ASP A 124 3.90 12.52 3.05
CA ASP A 124 3.68 13.94 3.37
C ASP A 124 2.68 14.16 4.51
N ARG A 125 2.11 13.08 5.08
CA ARG A 125 1.14 13.15 6.18
C ARG A 125 1.79 12.76 7.51
N PRO A 126 1.72 13.60 8.57
CA PRO A 126 2.30 13.28 9.88
C PRO A 126 1.79 11.97 10.51
N GLY A 127 0.51 11.64 10.33
CA GLY A 127 -0.10 10.39 10.80
C GLY A 127 0.18 9.17 9.93
N GLY A 128 1.01 9.30 8.87
CA GLY A 128 1.29 8.24 7.93
C GLY A 128 0.05 7.81 7.11
N PRO A 129 0.00 6.56 6.63
CA PRO A 129 -1.04 6.08 5.72
C PRO A 129 -2.47 6.25 6.28
N ALA A 130 -3.25 7.15 5.67
CA ALA A 130 -4.65 7.39 6.06
C ALA A 130 -5.52 6.13 5.97
N CYS A 131 -5.21 5.23 5.04
CA CYS A 131 -5.93 3.96 4.89
C CYS A 131 -5.72 3.00 6.09
N VAL A 132 -4.55 3.05 6.73
CA VAL A 132 -4.23 2.25 7.93
C VAL A 132 -4.97 2.81 9.13
N GLU A 133 -4.88 4.13 9.33
CA GLU A 133 -5.55 4.83 10.44
C GLU A 133 -7.07 4.68 10.39
N ALA A 134 -7.67 4.77 9.20
CA ALA A 134 -9.12 4.69 9.03
C ALA A 134 -9.68 3.26 9.05
N CYS A 135 -8.85 2.21 9.16
CA CYS A 135 -9.33 0.84 9.09
C CYS A 135 -10.03 0.42 10.41
N PRO A 136 -11.37 0.24 10.44
CA PRO A 136 -12.10 0.03 11.70
C PRO A 136 -11.75 -1.29 12.37
N THR A 137 -11.35 -2.30 11.59
CA THR A 137 -10.95 -3.61 12.09
C THR A 137 -9.46 -3.78 12.20
N GLN A 138 -8.66 -2.74 11.91
CA GLN A 138 -7.19 -2.79 11.83
C GLN A 138 -6.68 -3.94 10.94
N ALA A 139 -7.40 -4.24 9.86
CA ALA A 139 -6.98 -5.21 8.86
C ALA A 139 -5.74 -4.73 8.08
N LEU A 140 -5.46 -3.42 8.08
CA LEU A 140 -4.32 -2.80 7.41
C LEU A 140 -3.26 -2.39 8.42
N THR A 141 -1.99 -2.62 8.08
CA THR A 141 -0.85 -2.21 8.93
C THR A 141 0.33 -1.81 8.06
N LEU A 142 1.00 -0.71 8.39
CA LEU A 142 2.31 -0.39 7.81
C LEU A 142 3.36 -1.23 8.52
N ARG A 143 4.18 -1.98 7.77
CA ARG A 143 5.21 -2.87 8.31
C ARG A 143 6.46 -2.73 7.47
N TYR A 144 7.60 -2.63 8.13
CA TYR A 144 8.90 -2.59 7.49
C TYR A 144 9.50 -3.99 7.41
N PRO A 145 10.29 -4.31 6.37
CA PRO A 145 10.89 -5.64 6.20
C PRO A 145 11.66 -6.13 7.44
N TYR A 146 12.42 -5.25 8.09
CA TYR A 146 13.19 -5.62 9.29
C TYR A 146 12.30 -6.07 10.45
N GLU A 147 11.11 -5.50 10.61
CA GLU A 147 10.16 -5.87 11.68
C GLU A 147 9.60 -7.26 11.42
N VAL A 148 9.23 -7.53 10.17
CA VAL A 148 8.67 -8.82 9.74
C VAL A 148 9.71 -9.93 9.89
N ILE A 149 10.95 -9.68 9.44
CA ILE A 149 12.05 -10.65 9.56
C ILE A 149 12.37 -10.90 11.04
N ARG A 150 12.43 -9.84 11.88
CA ARG A 150 12.70 -9.98 13.31
C ARG A 150 11.64 -10.82 14.01
N GLU A 151 10.36 -10.56 13.73
CA GLU A 151 9.25 -11.35 14.30
C GLU A 151 9.32 -12.82 13.85
N ALA A 152 9.62 -13.09 12.58
CA ALA A 152 9.79 -14.45 12.08
C ALA A 152 10.94 -15.18 12.79
N ASN A 153 12.10 -14.53 12.92
CA ASN A 153 13.25 -15.09 13.63
C ASN A 153 12.92 -15.42 15.09
N GLN A 154 12.20 -14.52 15.79
CA GLN A 154 11.76 -14.74 17.16
C GLN A 154 10.76 -15.90 17.27
N ALA A 155 9.83 -16.02 16.32
CA ALA A 155 8.86 -17.11 16.30
C ALA A 155 9.54 -18.47 16.12
N THR A 156 10.47 -18.58 15.16
CA THR A 156 11.25 -19.81 14.94
C THR A 156 12.11 -20.16 16.16
N ALA A 157 12.75 -19.16 16.79
CA ALA A 157 13.53 -19.40 18.01
C ALA A 157 12.67 -19.95 19.15
N ARG A 158 11.45 -19.42 19.36
CA ARG A 158 10.52 -19.94 20.38
C ARG A 158 10.13 -21.38 20.10
N GLN A 159 9.76 -21.70 18.86
CA GLN A 159 9.42 -23.07 18.46
C GLN A 159 10.58 -24.04 18.68
N PHE A 160 11.81 -23.61 18.39
CA PHE A 160 12.99 -24.43 18.63
C PHE A 160 13.23 -24.69 20.12
N LEU A 161 13.08 -23.67 20.97
CA LEU A 161 13.19 -23.82 22.42
C LEU A 161 12.12 -24.75 22.99
N GLU A 162 10.86 -24.59 22.57
CA GLU A 162 9.75 -25.48 22.95
C GLU A 162 10.02 -26.94 22.55
N ALA A 163 10.57 -27.15 21.36
CA ALA A 163 10.95 -28.49 20.91
C ALA A 163 12.07 -29.10 21.77
N LEU A 164 13.10 -28.32 22.14
CA LEU A 164 14.17 -28.80 23.04
C LEU A 164 13.64 -29.16 24.43
N GLU A 165 12.76 -28.33 25.01
CA GLU A 165 12.13 -28.63 26.29
C GLU A 165 11.26 -29.90 26.22
N SER A 166 10.58 -30.14 25.10
CA SER A 166 9.78 -31.35 24.91
C SER A 166 10.64 -32.61 24.83
N GLN A 167 11.80 -32.53 24.16
CA GLN A 167 12.76 -33.64 24.09
C GLN A 167 13.39 -33.92 25.45
N GLN A 168 13.76 -32.88 26.21
CA GLN A 168 14.28 -33.04 27.57
C GLN A 168 13.26 -33.72 28.48
N ARG A 169 11.98 -33.36 28.39
CA ARG A 169 10.89 -34.01 29.15
C ARG A 169 10.69 -35.48 28.81
N LEU A 170 10.82 -35.85 27.53
CA LEU A 170 10.72 -37.26 27.09
C LEU A 170 11.93 -38.09 27.52
N GLY A 171 13.13 -37.51 27.45
CA GLY A 171 14.39 -38.16 27.84
C GLY A 171 14.66 -38.22 29.35
N SER A 172 13.89 -37.49 30.17
CA SER A 172 13.99 -37.48 31.64
C SER A 172 13.03 -38.45 32.34
N THR A 173 12.35 -39.32 31.60
CA THR A 173 11.50 -40.37 32.20
C THR A 173 12.41 -41.49 32.73
N PRO A 174 12.39 -41.79 34.04
CA PRO A 174 13.23 -42.84 34.65
C PRO A 174 12.87 -44.25 34.18
#